data_AF-A0A139XFP8-F1
#
_entry.id   AF-A0A139XFP8-F1
#
_cell.length_a   1.000
_cell.length_b   1.000
_cell.length_c   1.000
_cell.angle_alpha   90.00
_cell.angle_beta   90.00
_cell.angle_gamma   90.00
#
_symmetry.space_group_name_H-M   'P 1'
#
loop_
_entity.id
_entity.type
_entity.pdbx_description
1 polymer ?
#
loop_
_entity_poly.entity_id
_entity_poly.type
_entity_poly.pdbx_seq_one_letter_code
_entity_poly.pdbx_strand_id
1 'polypeptide(L)'
;MSKKQECKPNPLSHYHPIRYASSKSHFLNEAIQTFSLDSGKDVDIIFSCSQKQLEKSYNYLVSQRIKDIQSSLSSDIYPDYLRKVYRTINKYYFLGKVTQYERGLDFLEIFHNDDYITLRQYISLSYHGSNIFDFSPQLLELFGKTDIKNVLLKDIHLPFPTIYLYFGKQDDKKFDGNINSLITSIVSQKSSTLKNDVCFWLDGVYVSQCPNTSSLRIALTSIKSKTNKYPNNCIDCYEDVIHFILNRSFANITVGEAAELERKRLEEINNKQRIKRQKEDRFSSSDLENFKNQHKLGMDSKFKQIINYINLVVNCLLYLQSYPEEIQEDYPQVAPENLVNRTKYASQSGIIRKTAENP
;
A
#
# COMPACT_ATOMS: atom_id res chain seq x y z
N MET A 1 -35.13 -9.20 -30.20
CA MET A 1 -33.78 -8.68 -29.86
C MET A 1 -33.84 -8.11 -28.45
N SER A 2 -33.27 -8.81 -27.46
CA SER A 2 -33.19 -8.30 -26.08
C SER A 2 -32.13 -7.20 -26.03
N LYS A 3 -32.52 -5.98 -25.63
CA LYS A 3 -31.56 -4.90 -25.39
C LYS A 3 -30.64 -5.37 -24.25
N LYS A 4 -29.35 -5.57 -24.54
CA LYS A 4 -28.33 -5.76 -23.49
C LYS A 4 -28.47 -4.59 -22.54
N GLN A 5 -28.93 -4.87 -21.32
CA GLN A 5 -28.96 -3.89 -20.25
C GLN A 5 -27.51 -3.52 -19.96
N GLU A 6 -27.09 -2.32 -20.32
CA GLU A 6 -25.77 -1.82 -19.97
C GLU A 6 -25.68 -1.78 -18.45
N CYS A 7 -24.83 -2.65 -17.88
CA CYS A 7 -24.49 -2.58 -16.47
C CYS A 7 -23.88 -1.20 -16.22
N LYS A 8 -24.62 -0.32 -15.53
CA LYS A 8 -24.06 0.93 -15.06
C LYS A 8 -22.81 0.60 -14.22
N PRO A 9 -21.68 1.30 -14.45
CA PRO A 9 -20.46 1.04 -13.70
C PRO A 9 -20.74 1.22 -12.20
N ASN A 10 -20.16 0.35 -11.37
CA ASN A 10 -20.29 0.45 -9.92
C ASN A 10 -19.81 1.84 -9.48
N PRO A 11 -20.66 2.67 -8.85
CA PRO A 11 -20.30 4.03 -8.47
C PRO A 11 -19.18 4.11 -7.44
N LEU A 12 -18.79 2.98 -6.83
CA LEU A 12 -17.69 2.88 -5.88
C LEU A 12 -16.38 2.39 -6.52
N SER A 13 -16.38 2.10 -7.82
CA SER A 13 -15.19 1.62 -8.54
C SER A 13 -14.07 2.66 -8.66
N HIS A 14 -14.30 3.90 -8.21
CA HIS A 14 -13.25 4.91 -8.10
C HIS A 14 -12.42 4.79 -6.82
N TYR A 15 -12.85 4.02 -5.83
CA TYR A 15 -12.05 3.76 -4.63
C TYR A 15 -11.02 2.65 -4.88
N HIS A 16 -9.77 2.90 -4.50
CA HIS A 16 -8.69 1.94 -4.70
C HIS A 16 -8.97 0.55 -4.08
N PRO A 17 -9.43 0.39 -2.83
CA PRO A 17 -9.71 -0.94 -2.28
C PRO A 17 -10.69 -1.73 -3.15
N ILE A 18 -11.69 -1.06 -3.73
CA ILE A 18 -12.72 -1.70 -4.56
C ILE A 18 -12.16 -2.07 -5.94
N ARG A 19 -11.32 -1.23 -6.54
CA ARG A 19 -10.59 -1.59 -7.77
C ARG A 19 -9.64 -2.75 -7.55
N TYR A 20 -8.90 -2.74 -6.45
CA TYR A 20 -8.01 -3.81 -6.05
C TYR A 20 -8.79 -5.12 -5.88
N ALA A 21 -9.88 -5.08 -5.11
CA ALA A 21 -10.78 -6.21 -4.92
C ALA A 21 -11.30 -6.78 -6.24
N SER A 22 -11.78 -5.92 -7.14
CA SER A 22 -12.35 -6.34 -8.41
C SER A 22 -11.30 -6.92 -9.36
N SER A 23 -10.11 -6.32 -9.42
CA SER A 23 -9.03 -6.76 -10.31
C SER A 23 -8.33 -8.02 -9.81
N LYS A 24 -8.36 -8.26 -8.49
CA LYS A 24 -7.73 -9.41 -7.82
C LYS A 24 -8.74 -10.36 -7.19
N SER A 25 -10.02 -10.30 -7.57
CA SER A 25 -11.11 -11.04 -6.91
C SER A 25 -10.85 -12.54 -6.81
N HIS A 26 -10.38 -13.17 -7.91
CA HIS A 26 -9.95 -14.56 -7.91
C HIS A 26 -8.83 -14.85 -6.91
N PHE A 27 -7.80 -14.01 -6.88
CA PHE A 27 -6.66 -14.14 -5.98
C PHE A 27 -7.05 -13.93 -4.50
N LEU A 28 -7.89 -12.92 -4.23
CA LEU A 28 -8.34 -12.57 -2.89
C LEU A 28 -9.28 -13.63 -2.30
N ASN A 29 -10.21 -14.16 -3.10
CA ASN A 29 -11.13 -15.20 -2.62
C ASN A 29 -10.38 -16.46 -2.20
N GLU A 30 -9.38 -16.89 -2.97
CA GLU A 30 -8.54 -18.05 -2.62
C GLU A 30 -7.66 -17.78 -1.40
N ALA A 31 -7.09 -16.58 -1.30
CA ALA A 31 -6.31 -16.16 -0.13
C ALA A 31 -7.16 -16.21 1.14
N ILE A 32 -8.31 -15.53 1.13
CA ILE A 32 -9.23 -15.46 2.26
C ILE A 32 -9.73 -16.86 2.65
N GLN A 33 -10.07 -17.72 1.69
CA GLN A 33 -10.47 -19.10 1.97
C GLN A 33 -9.35 -19.90 2.63
N THR A 34 -8.12 -19.77 2.14
CA THR A 34 -6.94 -20.44 2.73
C THR A 34 -6.70 -19.98 4.17
N PHE A 35 -6.79 -18.67 4.43
CA PHE A 35 -6.63 -18.13 5.78
C PHE A 35 -7.77 -18.56 6.72
N SER A 36 -9.00 -18.62 6.22
CA SER A 36 -10.19 -18.97 7.02
C SER A 36 -10.23 -20.46 7.41
N LEU A 37 -9.59 -21.34 6.62
CA LEU A 37 -9.55 -22.78 6.87
C LEU A 37 -8.61 -23.17 8.02
N ASP A 38 -7.50 -22.44 8.19
CA ASP A 38 -6.50 -22.74 9.23
C ASP A 38 -6.76 -22.02 10.56
N SER A 39 -7.53 -20.92 10.58
CA SER A 39 -7.64 -20.04 11.75
C SER A 39 -8.81 -20.31 12.69
N GLY A 40 -9.57 -21.40 12.50
CA GLY A 40 -10.51 -21.94 13.49
C GLY A 40 -11.25 -20.88 14.31
N LYS A 41 -12.00 -20.00 13.64
CA LYS A 41 -12.89 -18.95 14.19
C LYS A 41 -12.27 -17.66 14.72
N ASP A 42 -10.94 -17.48 14.73
CA ASP A 42 -10.35 -16.24 15.23
C ASP A 42 -9.41 -15.60 14.21
N VAL A 43 -9.88 -14.56 13.52
CA VAL A 43 -9.16 -13.89 12.44
C VAL A 43 -8.21 -12.80 12.97
N ASP A 44 -8.31 -12.46 14.25
CA ASP A 44 -7.26 -11.75 14.98
C ASP A 44 -5.94 -12.55 14.95
N ILE A 45 -6.00 -13.87 14.69
CA ILE A 45 -4.85 -14.72 14.39
C ILE A 45 -4.21 -14.38 13.04
N ILE A 46 -4.88 -13.83 12.02
CA ILE A 46 -4.17 -13.42 10.78
C ILE A 46 -3.20 -12.27 11.05
N PHE A 47 -3.47 -11.43 12.05
CA PHE A 47 -2.64 -10.27 12.41
C PHE A 47 -1.75 -10.51 13.64
N SER A 48 -2.07 -11.51 14.47
CA SER A 48 -1.18 -12.08 15.48
C SER A 48 -0.46 -13.36 15.00
N CYS A 49 -0.66 -13.73 13.73
CA CYS A 49 0.03 -14.80 13.05
C CYS A 49 1.50 -14.46 13.16
N SER A 50 2.26 -15.42 13.69
CA SER A 50 3.70 -15.34 13.56
C SER A 50 4.02 -15.07 12.08
N GLN A 51 5.04 -14.26 11.81
CA GLN A 51 5.52 -13.98 10.45
C GLN A 51 5.61 -15.29 9.61
N LYS A 52 5.98 -16.39 10.27
CA LYS A 52 6.03 -17.76 9.76
C LYS A 52 4.69 -18.33 9.25
N GLN A 53 3.56 -18.01 9.88
CA GLN A 53 2.22 -18.46 9.43
C GLN A 53 1.73 -17.64 8.23
N LEU A 54 1.94 -16.32 8.25
CA LEU A 54 1.69 -15.45 7.09
C LEU A 54 2.51 -15.92 5.89
N GLU A 55 3.79 -16.22 6.11
CA GLU A 55 4.68 -16.81 5.10
C GLU A 55 4.14 -18.15 4.58
N LYS A 56 3.67 -19.06 5.44
CA LYS A 56 3.16 -20.38 5.02
C LYS A 56 1.90 -20.27 4.16
N SER A 57 0.92 -19.47 4.56
CA SER A 57 -0.32 -19.27 3.78
C SER A 57 -0.04 -18.55 2.47
N TYR A 58 0.89 -17.59 2.50
CA TYR A 58 1.37 -16.92 1.31
C TYR A 58 2.06 -17.91 0.34
N ASN A 59 2.97 -18.76 0.84
CA ASN A 59 3.64 -19.79 0.04
C ASN A 59 2.66 -20.77 -0.61
N TYR A 60 1.56 -21.09 0.08
CA TYR A 60 0.51 -21.92 -0.48
C TYR A 60 -0.21 -21.23 -1.66
N LEU A 61 -0.63 -19.98 -1.47
CA LEU A 61 -1.33 -19.19 -2.51
C LEU A 61 -0.48 -18.98 -3.75
N VAL A 62 0.78 -18.66 -3.50
CA VAL A 62 1.83 -18.57 -4.49
C VAL A 62 1.96 -19.86 -5.27
N SER A 63 2.04 -21.00 -4.57
CA SER A 63 2.15 -22.31 -5.18
C SER A 63 0.96 -22.63 -6.08
N GLN A 64 -0.26 -22.24 -5.68
CA GLN A 64 -1.44 -22.36 -6.53
C GLN A 64 -1.37 -21.45 -7.76
N ARG A 65 -0.94 -20.19 -7.58
CA ARG A 65 -0.85 -19.27 -8.72
C ARG A 65 0.21 -19.66 -9.73
N ILE A 66 1.30 -20.27 -9.28
CA ILE A 66 2.31 -20.86 -10.17
C ILE A 66 1.71 -22.04 -10.94
N LYS A 67 0.88 -22.88 -10.30
CA LYS A 67 0.16 -23.95 -11.00
C LYS A 67 -0.81 -23.40 -12.03
N ASP A 68 -1.51 -22.31 -11.73
CA ASP A 68 -2.37 -21.64 -12.71
C ASP A 68 -1.56 -21.17 -13.92
N ILE A 69 -0.41 -20.51 -13.68
CA ILE A 69 0.51 -20.07 -14.73
C ILE A 69 1.02 -21.27 -15.54
N GLN A 70 1.39 -22.37 -14.87
CA GLN A 70 1.80 -23.63 -15.49
C GLN A 70 0.70 -24.26 -16.35
N SER A 71 -0.56 -24.13 -15.93
CA SER A 71 -1.73 -24.67 -16.62
C SER A 71 -2.25 -23.75 -17.75
N SER A 72 -1.83 -22.48 -17.77
CA SER A 72 -2.21 -21.54 -18.81
C SER A 72 -1.44 -21.79 -20.11
N LEU A 73 -2.14 -21.79 -21.24
CA LEU A 73 -1.62 -22.20 -22.55
C LEU A 73 -0.63 -21.21 -23.20
N SER A 74 -0.32 -20.06 -22.59
CA SER A 74 0.59 -19.06 -23.17
C SER A 74 1.46 -18.41 -22.10
N SER A 75 2.78 -18.66 -22.19
CA SER A 75 3.81 -18.01 -21.37
C SER A 75 3.97 -16.51 -21.64
N ASP A 76 3.41 -16.00 -22.74
CA ASP A 76 3.68 -14.67 -23.27
C ASP A 76 2.76 -13.58 -22.67
N ILE A 77 1.72 -13.99 -21.95
CA ILE A 77 0.75 -13.09 -21.31
C ILE A 77 1.29 -12.52 -19.98
N TYR A 78 2.36 -13.11 -19.43
CA TYR A 78 2.84 -12.75 -18.09
C TYR A 78 3.99 -11.73 -18.11
N PRO A 79 3.98 -10.75 -17.16
CA PRO A 79 5.11 -9.88 -16.85
C PRO A 79 6.43 -10.63 -16.68
N ASP A 80 7.54 -9.97 -17.04
CA ASP A 80 8.88 -10.57 -17.01
C ASP A 80 9.27 -11.13 -15.62
N TYR A 81 8.87 -10.48 -14.52
CA TYR A 81 9.15 -11.03 -13.19
C TYR A 81 8.31 -12.27 -12.91
N LEU A 82 7.03 -12.34 -13.29
CA LEU A 82 6.23 -13.58 -13.16
C LEU A 82 6.79 -14.72 -14.03
N ARG A 83 7.39 -14.40 -15.18
CA ARG A 83 8.17 -15.37 -15.96
C ARG A 83 9.48 -15.77 -15.27
N LYS A 84 10.16 -14.85 -14.59
CA LYS A 84 11.33 -15.16 -13.76
C LYS A 84 10.94 -16.02 -12.55
N VAL A 85 9.88 -15.67 -11.82
CA VAL A 85 9.22 -16.47 -10.78
C VAL A 85 9.03 -17.90 -11.29
N TYR A 86 8.29 -18.06 -12.39
CA TYR A 86 8.01 -19.35 -13.01
C TYR A 86 9.28 -20.13 -13.35
N ARG A 87 10.28 -19.50 -14.00
CA ARG A 87 11.54 -20.16 -14.39
C ARG A 87 12.36 -20.58 -13.18
N THR A 88 12.47 -19.70 -12.18
CA THR A 88 13.15 -19.95 -10.92
C THR A 88 12.51 -21.12 -10.19
N ILE A 89 11.17 -21.15 -10.11
CA ILE A 89 10.43 -22.23 -9.45
C ILE A 89 10.50 -23.54 -10.21
N ASN A 90 10.38 -23.54 -11.54
CA ASN A 90 10.59 -24.75 -12.32
C ASN A 90 12.00 -25.31 -12.08
N LYS A 91 13.03 -24.47 -12.07
CA LYS A 91 14.41 -24.88 -11.75
C LYS A 91 14.50 -25.53 -10.35
N TYR A 92 13.76 -25.02 -9.37
CA TYR A 92 13.71 -25.56 -8.01
C TYR A 92 12.88 -26.84 -7.85
N TYR A 93 11.73 -26.96 -8.53
CA TYR A 93 10.89 -28.18 -8.49
C TYR A 93 11.63 -29.39 -9.07
N PHE A 94 12.49 -29.20 -10.07
CA PHE A 94 13.32 -30.25 -10.64
C PHE A 94 14.50 -30.68 -9.74
N LEU A 95 14.88 -29.89 -8.72
CA LEU A 95 16.06 -30.15 -7.88
C LEU A 95 15.77 -30.86 -6.54
N GLY A 96 14.50 -31.10 -6.20
CA GLY A 96 14.08 -32.08 -5.16
C GLY A 96 14.54 -31.90 -3.72
N LYS A 97 15.39 -30.91 -3.38
CA LYS A 97 16.10 -30.87 -2.08
C LYS A 97 15.93 -29.61 -1.22
N VAL A 98 15.22 -28.58 -1.69
CA VAL A 98 15.09 -27.31 -0.95
C VAL A 98 13.82 -27.32 -0.08
N THR A 99 13.94 -26.91 1.19
CA THR A 99 12.83 -26.91 2.16
C THR A 99 11.72 -25.95 1.75
N GLN A 100 10.46 -26.24 2.10
CA GLN A 100 9.30 -25.39 1.77
C GLN A 100 9.40 -23.95 2.31
N TYR A 101 10.29 -23.71 3.29
CA TYR A 101 10.51 -22.42 3.93
C TYR A 101 11.43 -21.50 3.11
N GLU A 102 12.56 -22.01 2.63
CA GLU A 102 13.48 -21.27 1.74
C GLU A 102 12.79 -20.90 0.42
N ARG A 103 11.89 -21.77 -0.07
CA ARG A 103 11.02 -21.49 -1.24
C ARG A 103 10.10 -20.28 -1.04
N GLY A 104 9.74 -19.97 0.19
CA GLY A 104 8.88 -18.84 0.50
C GLY A 104 9.60 -17.51 0.57
N LEU A 105 10.82 -17.51 1.12
CA LEU A 105 11.66 -16.32 1.22
C LEU A 105 12.18 -15.88 -0.15
N ASP A 106 12.73 -16.81 -0.95
CA ASP A 106 13.13 -16.53 -2.34
C ASP A 106 11.94 -16.05 -3.18
N PHE A 107 10.73 -16.51 -2.87
CA PHE A 107 9.53 -16.09 -3.59
C PHE A 107 8.98 -14.73 -3.13
N LEU A 108 9.03 -14.45 -1.82
CA LEU A 108 8.75 -13.13 -1.25
C LEU A 108 9.73 -12.07 -1.77
N GLU A 109 10.95 -12.46 -2.13
CA GLU A 109 11.90 -11.59 -2.83
C GLU A 109 11.51 -11.32 -4.31
N ILE A 110 10.74 -12.21 -4.96
CA ILE A 110 10.34 -12.03 -6.36
C ILE A 110 8.98 -11.32 -6.50
N PHE A 111 8.09 -11.42 -5.51
CA PHE A 111 7.03 -10.43 -5.40
C PHE A 111 7.67 -9.08 -5.06
N HIS A 112 7.35 -8.04 -5.84
CA HIS A 112 7.70 -6.70 -5.40
C HIS A 112 7.08 -6.51 -4.02
N ASN A 113 7.90 -6.13 -3.03
CA ASN A 113 7.54 -5.94 -1.62
C ASN A 113 6.19 -5.18 -1.48
N ASP A 114 5.92 -4.32 -2.44
CA ASP A 114 4.79 -3.43 -2.62
C ASP A 114 3.47 -4.16 -2.86
N ASP A 115 3.41 -5.17 -3.74
CA ASP A 115 2.19 -5.96 -3.98
C ASP A 115 1.75 -6.70 -2.71
N TYR A 116 2.73 -7.23 -1.96
CA TYR A 116 2.51 -7.88 -0.68
C TYR A 116 2.02 -6.89 0.39
N ILE A 117 2.63 -5.69 0.45
CA ILE A 117 2.18 -4.62 1.35
C ILE A 117 0.74 -4.21 1.03
N THR A 118 0.41 -3.97 -0.24
CA THR A 118 -0.95 -3.60 -0.68
C THR A 118 -1.97 -4.69 -0.30
N LEU A 119 -1.65 -5.96 -0.57
CA LEU A 119 -2.50 -7.08 -0.20
C LEU A 119 -2.76 -7.12 1.30
N ARG A 120 -1.69 -7.01 2.10
CA ARG A 120 -1.79 -7.02 3.56
C ARG A 120 -2.67 -5.90 4.07
N GLN A 121 -2.53 -4.70 3.50
CA GLN A 121 -3.34 -3.54 3.89
C GLN A 121 -4.81 -3.72 3.47
N TYR A 122 -5.06 -4.25 2.28
CA TYR A 122 -6.42 -4.55 1.82
C TYR A 122 -7.11 -5.60 2.69
N ILE A 123 -6.41 -6.69 3.06
CA ILE A 123 -6.95 -7.71 3.97
C ILE A 123 -7.25 -7.08 5.34
N SER A 124 -6.33 -6.25 5.87
CA SER A 124 -6.53 -5.53 7.12
C SER A 124 -7.74 -4.61 7.07
N LEU A 125 -7.89 -3.84 5.99
CA LEU A 125 -9.04 -2.97 5.78
C LEU A 125 -10.34 -3.79 5.71
N SER A 126 -10.35 -4.87 4.93
CA SER A 126 -11.53 -5.74 4.75
C SER A 126 -12.01 -6.33 6.07
N TYR A 127 -11.06 -6.75 6.91
CA TYR A 127 -11.34 -7.32 8.21
C TYR A 127 -11.93 -6.30 9.19
N HIS A 128 -11.38 -5.09 9.21
CA HIS A 128 -11.83 -4.03 10.12
C HIS A 128 -13.04 -3.24 9.60
N GLY A 129 -13.85 -3.83 8.70
CA GLY A 129 -15.13 -3.25 8.26
C GLY A 129 -15.06 -2.43 6.97
N SER A 130 -13.92 -2.40 6.28
CA SER A 130 -13.76 -1.67 5.00
C SER A 130 -14.05 -0.17 5.06
N ASN A 131 -13.69 0.47 6.17
CA ASN A 131 -13.97 1.90 6.38
C ASN A 131 -13.15 2.78 5.42
N ILE A 132 -13.85 3.40 4.48
CA ILE A 132 -13.30 4.33 3.49
C ILE A 132 -13.80 5.74 3.85
N PHE A 133 -12.88 6.68 4.00
CA PHE A 133 -13.19 8.09 4.26
C PHE A 133 -12.89 8.90 3.00
N ASP A 134 -13.91 9.50 2.42
CA ASP A 134 -13.82 10.39 1.27
C ASP A 134 -13.77 11.85 1.75
N PHE A 135 -12.87 12.65 1.17
CA PHE A 135 -12.67 14.05 1.53
C PHE A 135 -12.91 14.95 0.31
N SER A 136 -13.59 16.09 0.53
CA SER A 136 -13.78 17.06 -0.53
C SER A 136 -12.43 17.66 -0.99
N PRO A 137 -12.28 18.01 -2.29
CA PRO A 137 -11.05 18.62 -2.79
C PRO A 137 -10.65 19.92 -2.06
N GLN A 138 -11.63 20.73 -1.67
CA GLN A 138 -11.39 21.97 -0.94
C GLN A 138 -10.77 21.70 0.45
N LEU A 139 -11.26 20.68 1.14
CA LEU A 139 -10.74 20.30 2.44
C LEU A 139 -9.33 19.72 2.33
N LEU A 140 -9.06 18.90 1.31
CA LEU A 140 -7.72 18.39 1.02
C LEU A 140 -6.72 19.52 0.70
N GLU A 141 -7.14 20.58 0.01
CA GLU A 141 -6.30 21.75 -0.24
C GLU A 141 -5.93 22.47 1.06
N LEU A 142 -6.89 22.62 1.99
CA LEU A 142 -6.64 23.20 3.30
C LEU A 142 -5.68 22.33 4.12
N PHE A 143 -5.91 21.02 4.17
CA PHE A 143 -5.02 20.07 4.85
C PHE A 143 -3.60 20.08 4.26
N GLY A 144 -3.45 20.31 2.96
CA GLY A 144 -2.13 20.46 2.34
C GLY A 144 -1.34 21.69 2.81
N LYS A 145 -2.03 22.70 3.38
CA LYS A 145 -1.43 23.96 3.87
C LYS A 145 -1.24 24.00 5.39
N THR A 146 -1.92 23.12 6.13
CA THR A 146 -1.84 23.08 7.60
C THR A 146 -0.53 22.43 8.08
N ASP A 147 0.21 23.15 8.92
CA ASP A 147 1.42 22.61 9.55
C ASP A 147 1.07 21.77 10.78
N ILE A 148 1.64 20.57 10.83
CA ILE A 148 1.42 19.58 11.88
C ILE A 148 2.73 19.11 12.52
N LYS A 149 3.86 19.74 12.19
CA LYS A 149 5.18 19.25 12.62
C LYS A 149 5.31 19.03 14.11
N ASN A 150 4.59 19.82 14.91
CA ASN A 150 4.64 19.79 16.37
C ASN A 150 3.58 18.86 17.01
N VAL A 151 2.72 18.21 16.21
CA VAL A 151 1.74 17.25 16.73
C VAL A 151 2.48 16.02 17.23
N LEU A 152 2.16 15.56 18.44
CA LEU A 152 2.75 14.34 18.99
C LEU A 152 2.13 13.12 18.32
N LEU A 153 2.94 12.15 17.90
CA LEU A 153 2.41 10.95 17.24
C LEU A 153 1.45 10.16 18.12
N LYS A 154 1.63 10.19 19.44
CA LYS A 154 0.76 9.50 20.40
C LYS A 154 -0.66 10.07 20.43
N ASP A 155 -0.84 11.35 20.09
CA ASP A 155 -2.13 12.04 20.14
C ASP A 155 -2.99 11.76 18.89
N ILE A 156 -2.42 11.10 17.89
CA ILE A 156 -3.14 10.68 16.69
C ILE A 156 -3.85 9.36 17.01
N HIS A 157 -5.16 9.30 16.87
CA HIS A 157 -5.94 8.07 17.04
C HIS A 157 -6.74 7.77 15.78
N LEU A 158 -6.80 6.49 15.41
CA LEU A 158 -7.65 6.07 14.30
C LEU A 158 -9.05 5.74 14.84
N PRO A 159 -10.12 6.10 14.13
CA PRO A 159 -11.47 5.66 14.49
C PRO A 159 -11.65 4.14 14.36
N PHE A 160 -10.83 3.49 13.53
CA PHE A 160 -10.78 2.03 13.37
C PHE A 160 -9.32 1.57 13.23
N PRO A 161 -8.99 0.31 13.57
CA PRO A 161 -7.60 -0.17 13.51
C PRO A 161 -6.96 -0.08 12.12
N THR A 162 -7.76 -0.18 11.06
CA THR A 162 -7.35 0.09 9.68
C THR A 162 -8.44 0.83 8.93
N ILE A 163 -8.05 1.89 8.24
CA ILE A 163 -8.93 2.72 7.42
C ILE A 163 -8.27 3.00 6.07
N TYR A 164 -9.07 3.40 5.10
CA TYR A 164 -8.58 3.95 3.84
C TYR A 164 -9.05 5.40 3.71
N LEU A 165 -8.12 6.33 3.52
CA LEU A 165 -8.43 7.72 3.21
C LEU A 165 -8.38 7.88 1.70
N TYR A 166 -9.48 8.26 1.10
CA TYR A 166 -9.57 8.55 -0.32
C TYR A 166 -9.36 10.04 -0.58
N PHE A 167 -8.44 10.34 -1.49
CA PHE A 167 -8.15 11.72 -1.91
C PHE A 167 -8.66 12.00 -3.33
N GLY A 168 -8.97 10.96 -4.10
CA GLY A 168 -9.15 11.06 -5.54
C GLY A 168 -7.88 11.47 -6.25
N LYS A 169 -7.98 11.69 -7.57
CA LYS A 169 -6.83 12.04 -8.39
C LYS A 169 -6.27 13.42 -8.02
N GLN A 170 -5.10 13.44 -7.39
CA GLN A 170 -4.41 14.67 -7.00
C GLN A 170 -3.48 15.17 -8.12
N ASP A 171 -3.97 16.04 -9.01
CA ASP A 171 -3.23 16.51 -10.19
C ASP A 171 -1.94 17.26 -9.86
N ASP A 172 -1.90 17.98 -8.74
CA ASP A 172 -0.74 18.70 -8.21
C ASP A 172 0.27 17.77 -7.50
N LYS A 173 -0.11 16.50 -7.26
CA LYS A 173 0.71 15.47 -6.60
C LYS A 173 1.10 14.37 -7.58
N LYS A 174 1.52 14.81 -8.76
CA LYS A 174 2.10 13.97 -9.81
C LYS A 174 3.52 13.54 -9.44
N PHE A 175 3.86 12.30 -9.76
CA PHE A 175 5.24 11.83 -9.75
C PHE A 175 5.56 11.09 -11.06
N ASP A 176 6.80 11.26 -11.50
CA ASP A 176 7.31 10.63 -12.71
C ASP A 176 7.73 9.20 -12.39
N GLY A 177 7.28 8.25 -13.22
CA GLY A 177 7.42 6.84 -12.93
C GLY A 177 6.54 6.38 -11.77
N ASN A 178 6.78 5.16 -11.34
CA ASN A 178 5.95 4.42 -10.39
C ASN A 178 6.23 4.92 -8.94
N ILE A 179 5.32 4.80 -7.96
CA ILE A 179 5.57 5.44 -6.62
C ILE A 179 6.79 4.82 -5.93
N ASN A 180 7.08 3.56 -6.26
CA ASN A 180 8.29 2.87 -5.86
C ASN A 180 9.52 3.40 -6.54
N SER A 181 9.40 4.00 -7.71
CA SER A 181 10.46 4.73 -8.38
C SER A 181 10.70 6.05 -7.70
N LEU A 182 9.80 6.60 -6.87
CA LEU A 182 10.18 7.70 -5.98
C LEU A 182 11.22 7.20 -4.98
N ILE A 183 10.95 6.11 -4.26
CA ILE A 183 11.89 5.46 -3.33
C ILE A 183 13.11 4.90 -4.08
N THR A 184 12.91 4.31 -5.23
CA THR A 184 13.94 3.61 -6.02
C THR A 184 14.73 4.61 -6.84
N SER A 185 14.25 5.81 -7.12
CA SER A 185 15.08 6.90 -7.67
C SER A 185 15.82 7.64 -6.57
N ILE A 186 15.28 7.66 -5.35
CA ILE A 186 16.04 7.96 -4.14
C ILE A 186 17.17 6.90 -4.03
N VAL A 187 16.87 5.62 -4.19
CA VAL A 187 17.80 4.55 -3.81
C VAL A 187 18.72 4.05 -4.95
N SER A 188 18.30 4.13 -6.21
CA SER A 188 18.85 3.31 -7.29
C SER A 188 19.37 4.05 -8.52
N GLN A 189 19.36 5.39 -8.54
CA GLN A 189 20.20 6.26 -9.42
C GLN A 189 20.22 5.99 -10.94
N LYS A 190 19.42 5.06 -11.48
CA LYS A 190 19.25 4.90 -12.92
C LYS A 190 18.21 5.92 -13.37
N SER A 191 18.65 7.01 -13.98
CA SER A 191 17.76 7.78 -14.85
C SER A 191 17.34 6.84 -15.96
N SER A 192 16.12 6.33 -15.93
CA SER A 192 15.58 5.62 -17.08
C SER A 192 15.55 6.62 -18.23
N THR A 193 16.48 6.51 -19.17
CA THR A 193 16.48 7.28 -20.41
C THR A 193 15.28 6.93 -21.30
N LEU A 194 14.56 5.85 -20.98
CA LEU A 194 13.19 5.70 -21.42
C LEU A 194 12.31 6.74 -20.72
N LYS A 195 12.03 7.83 -21.44
CA LYS A 195 10.82 8.64 -21.27
C LYS A 195 9.62 7.71 -21.40
N ASN A 196 9.27 7.03 -20.31
CA ASN A 196 7.97 6.40 -20.24
C ASN A 196 6.99 7.53 -19.93
N ASP A 197 6.04 7.80 -20.84
CA ASP A 197 4.91 8.73 -20.67
C ASP A 197 3.95 8.33 -19.53
N VAL A 198 4.36 7.38 -18.69
CA VAL A 198 3.61 6.87 -17.57
C VAL A 198 3.94 7.75 -16.36
N CYS A 199 2.98 8.59 -16.01
CA CYS A 199 2.96 9.27 -14.73
C CYS A 199 1.88 8.69 -13.82
N PHE A 200 2.04 8.94 -12.54
CA PHE A 200 1.13 8.48 -11.51
C PHE A 200 0.72 9.66 -10.65
N TRP A 201 -0.49 9.59 -10.12
CA TRP A 201 -1.03 10.58 -9.19
C TRP A 201 -1.37 9.90 -7.88
N LEU A 202 -1.17 10.62 -6.78
CA LEU A 202 -1.67 10.20 -5.48
C LEU A 202 -3.21 10.07 -5.55
N ASP A 203 -3.75 8.98 -5.02
CA ASP A 203 -5.20 8.69 -5.03
C ASP A 203 -5.79 8.54 -3.63
N GLY A 204 -5.00 8.02 -2.69
CA GLY A 204 -5.45 7.78 -1.33
C GLY A 204 -4.41 7.03 -0.53
N VAL A 205 -4.78 6.51 0.63
CA VAL A 205 -3.84 5.89 1.55
C VAL A 205 -4.52 4.88 2.48
N TYR A 206 -3.88 3.73 2.68
CA TYR A 206 -4.20 2.85 3.79
C TYR A 206 -3.47 3.32 5.05
N VAL A 207 -4.20 3.44 6.15
CA VAL A 207 -3.64 3.76 7.46
C VAL A 207 -4.02 2.67 8.44
N SER A 208 -3.03 2.07 9.08
CA SER A 208 -3.24 1.05 10.12
C SER A 208 -2.46 1.38 11.38
N GLN A 209 -3.08 1.16 12.54
CA GLN A 209 -2.40 1.24 13.82
C GLN A 209 -1.88 -0.15 14.19
N CYS A 210 -0.57 -0.26 14.45
CA CYS A 210 0.05 -1.52 14.85
C CYS A 210 -0.23 -1.77 16.34
N PRO A 211 -0.90 -2.89 16.72
CA PRO A 211 -1.35 -3.10 18.10
C PRO A 211 -0.19 -3.10 19.12
N ASN A 212 0.91 -3.76 18.78
CA ASN A 212 2.00 -4.02 19.74
C ASN A 212 2.95 -2.83 19.94
N THR A 213 3.04 -1.94 18.96
CA THR A 213 4.03 -0.85 18.93
C THR A 213 3.36 0.52 18.99
N SER A 214 2.03 0.55 18.91
CA SER A 214 1.23 1.75 18.61
C SER A 214 1.67 2.48 17.33
N SER A 215 2.57 1.93 16.51
CA SER A 215 3.10 2.65 15.35
C SER A 215 2.04 2.80 14.27
N LEU A 216 2.06 3.94 13.58
CA LEU A 216 1.20 4.15 12.42
C LEU A 216 1.88 3.60 11.18
N ARG A 217 1.13 2.81 10.44
CA ARG A 217 1.52 2.25 9.16
C ARG A 217 0.77 3.00 8.08
N ILE A 218 1.50 3.67 7.20
CA ILE A 218 0.96 4.47 6.11
C ILE A 218 1.36 3.81 4.79
N ALA A 219 0.39 3.54 3.93
CA ALA A 219 0.59 2.91 2.62
C ALA A 219 -0.12 3.75 1.54
N LEU A 220 0.63 4.67 0.93
CA LEU A 220 0.11 5.57 -0.11
C LEU A 220 -0.28 4.78 -1.35
N THR A 221 -1.38 5.14 -1.99
CA THR A 221 -1.87 4.50 -3.22
C THR A 221 -1.89 5.49 -4.38
N SER A 222 -1.80 4.97 -5.60
CA SER A 222 -1.69 5.80 -6.79
C SER A 222 -2.54 5.33 -7.96
N ILE A 223 -2.90 6.27 -8.83
CA ILE A 223 -3.56 6.00 -10.12
C ILE A 223 -2.60 6.34 -11.25
N LYS A 224 -2.54 5.45 -12.24
CA LYS A 224 -1.75 5.60 -13.46
C LYS A 224 -2.44 6.53 -14.48
N SER A 225 -1.65 7.40 -15.09
CA SER A 225 -1.91 8.12 -16.34
C SER A 225 -2.13 7.15 -17.48
N LYS A 226 -3.37 6.98 -17.92
CA LYS A 226 -3.69 6.13 -19.07
C LYS A 226 -2.96 6.60 -20.34
N THR A 227 -2.14 5.72 -20.91
CA THR A 227 -1.91 5.54 -22.38
C THR A 227 -1.42 4.11 -22.72
N ASN A 228 -1.88 3.04 -22.05
CA ASN A 228 -1.69 1.69 -22.60
C ASN A 228 -2.93 1.26 -23.40
N LYS A 229 -2.73 0.85 -24.65
CA LYS A 229 -3.73 0.31 -25.58
C LYS A 229 -4.48 -0.95 -25.09
N TYR A 230 -4.14 -1.47 -23.91
CA TYR A 230 -4.65 -2.71 -23.36
C TYR A 230 -5.43 -2.46 -22.06
N PRO A 231 -6.71 -2.06 -22.14
CA PRO A 231 -7.55 -1.79 -20.97
C PRO A 231 -7.90 -3.04 -20.14
N ASN A 232 -7.61 -4.25 -20.63
CA ASN A 232 -8.10 -5.51 -20.05
C ASN A 232 -7.04 -6.38 -19.37
N ASN A 233 -5.79 -5.94 -19.27
CA ASN A 233 -4.83 -6.68 -18.47
C ASN A 233 -5.01 -6.28 -16.99
N CYS A 234 -5.71 -7.11 -16.22
CA CYS A 234 -5.80 -7.06 -14.75
C CYS A 234 -4.42 -7.13 -14.04
N ILE A 235 -3.37 -7.24 -14.84
CA ILE A 235 -1.96 -7.32 -14.48
C ILE A 235 -1.26 -5.95 -14.63
N ASP A 236 -1.81 -5.00 -15.41
CA ASP A 236 -1.23 -3.66 -15.62
C ASP A 236 -1.59 -2.66 -14.51
N CYS A 237 -2.40 -3.07 -13.53
CA CYS A 237 -2.67 -2.34 -12.29
C CYS A 237 -1.54 -2.63 -11.30
N TYR A 238 -0.32 -2.22 -11.63
CA TYR A 238 0.73 -2.08 -10.61
C TYR A 238 0.34 -0.89 -9.75
N GLU A 239 -0.34 -1.20 -8.67
CA GLU A 239 -0.65 -0.25 -7.61
C GLU A 239 0.57 -0.22 -6.70
N ASP A 240 1.49 0.69 -7.00
CA ASP A 240 2.63 0.87 -6.14
C ASP A 240 2.18 1.48 -4.81
N VAL A 241 2.86 1.09 -3.74
CA VAL A 241 2.60 1.59 -2.41
C VAL A 241 3.88 2.07 -1.75
N ILE A 242 3.93 3.36 -1.40
CA ILE A 242 4.98 3.81 -0.48
C ILE A 242 4.53 3.49 0.94
N HIS A 243 5.38 2.73 1.62
CA HIS A 243 5.19 2.32 3.00
C HIS A 243 6.02 3.14 3.98
N PHE A 244 5.37 3.71 4.98
CA PHE A 244 6.01 4.38 6.11
C PHE A 244 5.57 3.75 7.43
N ILE A 245 6.49 3.69 8.38
CA ILE A 245 6.20 3.32 9.77
C ILE A 245 6.58 4.49 10.66
N LEU A 246 5.58 5.18 11.19
CA LEU A 246 5.78 6.22 12.19
C LEU A 246 5.80 5.56 13.57
N ASN A 247 7.01 5.36 14.10
CA ASN A 247 7.21 4.62 15.33
C ASN A 247 6.80 5.45 16.56
N ARG A 248 5.81 4.97 17.33
CA ARG A 248 5.32 5.62 18.56
C ARG A 248 6.05 5.18 19.83
N SER A 249 7.01 4.26 19.73
CA SER A 249 7.76 3.79 20.92
C SER A 249 8.56 4.90 21.61
N PHE A 250 8.75 6.06 20.96
CA PHE A 250 9.18 7.28 21.61
C PHE A 250 7.95 8.10 22.02
N ALA A 251 7.59 8.05 23.31
CA ALA A 251 6.34 8.61 23.84
C ALA A 251 6.07 10.09 23.50
N ASN A 252 7.10 10.85 23.12
CA ASN A 252 7.00 12.29 22.87
C ASN A 252 7.57 12.71 21.51
N ILE A 253 7.67 11.80 20.54
CA ILE A 253 8.11 12.19 19.20
C ILE A 253 6.98 12.91 18.45
N THR A 254 7.32 14.03 17.85
CA THR A 254 6.42 14.79 16.98
C THR A 254 6.35 14.19 15.57
N VAL A 255 5.34 14.55 14.80
CA VAL A 255 5.24 14.15 13.38
C VAL A 255 6.46 14.62 12.59
N GLY A 256 6.91 15.87 12.84
CA GLY A 256 8.07 16.43 12.17
C GLY A 256 9.36 15.65 12.47
N GLU A 257 9.60 15.31 13.74
CA GLU A 257 10.76 14.50 14.13
C GLU A 257 10.70 13.07 13.56
N ALA A 258 9.52 12.42 13.61
CA ALA A 258 9.36 11.08 13.06
C ALA A 258 9.61 11.03 11.56
N ALA A 259 9.17 12.06 10.84
CA ALA A 259 9.37 12.15 9.41
C ALA A 259 10.85 12.46 9.06
N GLU A 260 11.55 13.22 9.90
CA GLU A 260 13.00 13.43 9.80
C GLU A 260 13.81 12.16 10.10
N LEU A 261 13.37 11.33 11.06
CA LEU A 261 13.98 10.01 11.30
C LEU A 261 13.82 9.09 10.09
N GLU A 262 12.64 9.08 9.46
CA GLU A 262 12.40 8.28 8.27
C GLU A 262 13.22 8.79 7.07
N ARG A 263 13.35 10.11 6.93
CA ARG A 263 14.26 10.73 5.96
C ARG A 263 15.69 10.20 6.14
N LYS A 264 16.24 10.28 7.37
CA LYS A 264 17.59 9.78 7.68
C LYS A 264 17.74 8.29 7.36
N ARG A 265 16.74 7.47 7.72
CA ARG A 265 16.72 6.02 7.40
C ARG A 265 16.83 5.78 5.89
N LEU A 266 16.07 6.51 5.08
CA LEU A 266 16.09 6.39 3.62
C LEU A 266 17.41 6.89 3.02
N GLU A 267 17.97 7.97 3.55
CA GLU A 267 19.31 8.45 3.17
C GLU A 267 20.39 7.40 3.46
N GLU A 268 20.34 6.73 4.62
CA GLU A 268 21.26 5.63 4.97
C GLU A 268 21.14 4.43 4.04
N ILE A 269 19.91 4.00 3.73
CA ILE A 269 19.66 2.89 2.80
C ILE A 269 20.26 3.22 1.43
N ASN A 270 20.00 4.43 0.93
CA ASN A 270 20.55 4.90 -0.33
C ASN A 270 22.10 4.93 -0.30
N ASN A 271 22.70 5.47 0.76
CA ASN A 271 24.16 5.50 0.92
C ASN A 271 24.78 4.10 0.91
N LYS A 272 24.16 3.12 1.60
CA LYS A 272 24.60 1.72 1.60
C LYS A 272 24.56 1.12 0.19
N GLN A 273 23.47 1.34 -0.55
CA GLN A 273 23.37 0.86 -1.93
C GLN A 273 24.40 1.52 -2.85
N ARG A 274 24.68 2.81 -2.64
CA ARG A 274 25.71 3.52 -3.41
C ARG A 274 27.09 2.94 -3.18
N ILE A 275 27.47 2.68 -1.94
CA ILE A 275 28.76 2.05 -1.59
C ILE A 275 28.88 0.68 -2.25
N LYS A 276 27.80 -0.12 -2.25
CA LYS A 276 27.78 -1.42 -2.91
C LYS A 276 28.12 -1.31 -4.41
N ARG A 277 27.52 -0.36 -5.11
CA ARG A 277 27.76 -0.14 -6.55
C ARG A 277 29.13 0.44 -6.85
N GLN A 278 29.65 1.33 -6.01
CA GLN A 278 31.00 1.86 -6.17
C GLN A 278 32.06 0.74 -6.16
N LYS A 279 31.84 -0.30 -5.34
CA LYS A 279 32.70 -1.50 -5.32
C LYS A 279 32.57 -2.32 -6.60
N GLU A 280 31.40 -2.29 -7.26
CA GLU A 280 31.11 -3.05 -8.47
C GLU A 280 31.61 -2.35 -9.74
N ASP A 281 31.49 -1.02 -9.86
CA ASP A 281 31.59 -0.31 -11.14
C ASP A 281 32.93 0.43 -11.41
N ARG A 282 33.95 0.37 -10.53
CA ARG A 282 35.27 1.04 -10.70
C ARG A 282 35.21 2.51 -11.21
N PHE A 283 34.26 3.32 -10.73
CA PHE A 283 34.16 4.73 -11.14
C PHE A 283 35.34 5.60 -10.67
N SER A 284 35.65 6.66 -11.43
CA SER A 284 36.64 7.67 -11.07
C SER A 284 36.15 8.55 -9.89
N SER A 285 37.08 9.10 -9.09
CA SER A 285 36.77 9.96 -7.94
C SER A 285 36.13 11.30 -8.32
N SER A 286 36.46 11.84 -9.50
CA SER A 286 36.01 13.16 -9.96
C SER A 286 34.57 13.19 -10.44
N ASP A 287 34.13 12.15 -11.17
CA ASP A 287 32.73 11.99 -11.59
C ASP A 287 31.80 11.85 -10.38
N LEU A 288 32.34 11.32 -9.28
CA LEU A 288 31.60 11.07 -8.06
C LEU A 288 31.20 12.34 -7.30
N GLU A 289 32.00 13.41 -7.36
CA GLU A 289 31.69 14.66 -6.65
C GLU A 289 30.62 15.48 -7.34
N ASN A 290 30.72 15.65 -8.66
CA ASN A 290 29.68 16.32 -9.44
C ASN A 290 28.34 15.58 -9.32
N PHE A 291 28.39 14.25 -9.29
CA PHE A 291 27.23 13.40 -9.11
C PHE A 291 26.62 13.52 -7.69
N LYS A 292 27.44 13.66 -6.64
CA LYS A 292 26.97 13.89 -5.26
C LYS A 292 26.10 15.15 -5.17
N ASN A 293 26.54 16.25 -5.78
CA ASN A 293 25.89 17.56 -5.63
C ASN A 293 24.55 17.65 -6.36
N GLN A 294 24.47 17.22 -7.62
CA GLN A 294 23.20 17.21 -8.38
C GLN A 294 22.16 16.28 -7.74
N HIS A 295 22.62 15.14 -7.22
CA HIS A 295 21.76 14.15 -6.60
C HIS A 295 21.17 14.62 -5.26
N LYS A 296 21.96 15.36 -4.46
CA LYS A 296 21.47 15.91 -3.18
C LYS A 296 20.26 16.84 -3.39
N LEU A 297 20.32 17.70 -4.41
CA LEU A 297 19.23 18.64 -4.71
C LEU A 297 17.92 17.92 -5.12
N GLY A 298 18.03 16.89 -5.97
CA GLY A 298 16.86 16.12 -6.41
C GLY A 298 16.23 15.28 -5.28
N MET A 299 17.05 14.84 -4.33
CA MET A 299 16.61 14.11 -3.14
C MET A 299 15.79 14.97 -2.20
N ASP A 300 16.29 16.17 -1.89
CA ASP A 300 15.61 17.10 -0.98
C ASP A 300 14.19 17.42 -1.46
N SER A 301 14.00 17.57 -2.78
CA SER A 301 12.68 17.78 -3.37
C SER A 301 11.74 16.59 -3.18
N LYS A 302 12.23 15.35 -3.37
CA LYS A 302 11.41 14.13 -3.21
C LYS A 302 11.06 13.86 -1.76
N PHE A 303 12.00 14.10 -0.85
CA PHE A 303 11.73 14.03 0.58
C PHE A 303 10.70 15.07 0.97
N LYS A 304 10.83 16.32 0.54
CA LYS A 304 9.82 17.35 0.79
C LYS A 304 8.43 16.93 0.30
N GLN A 305 8.35 16.29 -0.86
CA GLN A 305 7.09 15.76 -1.39
C GLN A 305 6.51 14.65 -0.50
N ILE A 306 7.33 13.71 -0.03
CA ILE A 306 6.94 12.65 0.91
C ILE A 306 6.42 13.25 2.23
N ILE A 307 7.13 14.24 2.79
CA ILE A 307 6.70 14.93 4.01
C ILE A 307 5.34 15.59 3.80
N ASN A 308 5.13 16.25 2.65
CA ASN A 308 3.84 16.85 2.33
C ASN A 308 2.71 15.80 2.27
N TYR A 309 2.98 14.58 1.80
CA TYR A 309 1.99 13.49 1.80
C TYR A 309 1.68 13.02 3.22
N ILE A 310 2.70 12.83 4.06
CA ILE A 310 2.51 12.47 5.48
C ILE A 310 1.70 13.55 6.19
N ASN A 311 1.99 14.83 5.90
CA ASN A 311 1.25 15.96 6.46
C ASN A 311 -0.23 15.92 6.07
N LEU A 312 -0.52 15.69 4.79
CA LEU A 312 -1.89 15.51 4.32
C LEU A 312 -2.59 14.38 5.06
N VAL A 313 -1.96 13.20 5.15
CA VAL A 313 -2.53 12.03 5.84
C VAL A 313 -2.85 12.36 7.29
N VAL A 314 -1.89 12.90 8.04
CA VAL A 314 -2.08 13.17 9.47
C VAL A 314 -3.11 14.29 9.70
N ASN A 315 -3.16 15.33 8.87
CA ASN A 315 -4.22 16.33 8.93
C ASN A 315 -5.62 15.70 8.75
N CYS A 316 -5.78 14.79 7.78
CA CYS A 316 -7.02 14.03 7.64
C CYS A 316 -7.37 13.24 8.91
N LEU A 317 -6.38 12.56 9.52
CA LEU A 317 -6.61 11.79 10.75
C LEU A 317 -7.03 12.67 11.93
N LEU A 318 -6.35 13.80 12.12
CA LEU A 318 -6.68 14.77 13.17
C LEU A 318 -8.07 15.36 12.98
N TYR A 319 -8.47 15.61 11.73
CA TYR A 319 -9.81 16.08 11.42
C TYR A 319 -10.87 15.03 11.77
N LEU A 320 -10.69 13.77 11.35
CA LEU A 320 -11.61 12.68 11.71
C LEU A 320 -11.74 12.49 13.22
N GLN A 321 -10.65 12.69 13.97
CA GLN A 321 -10.63 12.62 15.43
C GLN A 321 -11.33 13.82 16.10
N SER A 322 -11.15 15.02 15.54
CA SER A 322 -11.62 16.27 16.16
C SER A 322 -13.06 16.62 15.82
N TYR A 323 -13.54 16.20 14.64
CA TYR A 323 -14.87 16.55 14.12
C TYR A 323 -15.66 15.29 13.71
N PRO A 324 -15.85 14.31 14.62
CA PRO A 324 -16.59 13.09 14.29
C PRO A 324 -18.05 13.35 13.87
N GLU A 325 -18.64 14.46 14.33
CA GLU A 325 -20.00 14.90 13.96
C GLU A 325 -20.14 15.39 12.52
N GLU A 326 -19.03 15.78 11.86
CA GLU A 326 -19.04 16.20 10.46
C GLU A 326 -18.96 15.01 9.48
N ILE A 327 -18.75 13.80 10.00
CA ILE A 327 -18.66 12.57 9.20
C ILE A 327 -20.06 12.11 8.81
N GLN A 328 -20.32 12.03 7.51
CA GLN A 328 -21.54 11.46 6.96
C GLN A 328 -21.32 10.01 6.54
N GLU A 329 -22.14 9.10 7.07
CA GLU A 329 -22.14 7.70 6.64
C GLU A 329 -22.87 7.56 5.30
N ASP A 330 -22.19 7.01 4.29
CA ASP A 330 -22.80 6.62 3.02
C ASP A 330 -22.66 5.12 2.80
N TYR A 331 -23.68 4.51 2.20
CA TYR A 331 -23.75 3.09 1.92
C TYR A 331 -24.09 2.86 0.45
N PRO A 332 -23.47 1.89 -0.23
CA PRO A 332 -23.85 1.56 -1.59
C PRO A 332 -25.35 1.29 -1.70
N GLN A 333 -25.99 1.79 -2.77
CA GLN A 333 -27.43 1.56 -3.02
C GLN A 333 -27.82 0.08 -3.10
N VAL A 334 -26.85 -0.79 -3.39
CA VAL A 334 -27.02 -2.25 -3.46
C VAL A 334 -26.83 -2.95 -2.11
N ALA A 335 -26.47 -2.22 -1.05
CA ALA A 335 -26.27 -2.79 0.27
C ALA A 335 -27.60 -3.29 0.84
N PRO A 336 -27.66 -4.53 1.38
CA PRO A 336 -28.86 -5.04 2.02
C PRO A 336 -29.31 -4.15 3.18
N GLU A 337 -30.59 -3.74 3.18
CA GLU A 337 -31.15 -2.79 4.14
C GLU A 337 -30.99 -3.27 5.60
N ASN A 338 -31.10 -4.58 5.83
CA ASN A 338 -30.89 -5.18 7.14
C ASN A 338 -29.45 -5.00 7.68
N LEU A 339 -28.44 -4.99 6.80
CA LEU A 339 -27.06 -4.72 7.19
C LEU A 339 -26.86 -3.23 7.48
N VAL A 340 -27.38 -2.36 6.62
CA VAL A 340 -27.31 -0.90 6.81
C VAL A 340 -27.95 -0.50 8.15
N ASN A 341 -29.14 -1.03 8.44
CA ASN A 341 -29.84 -0.75 9.69
C ASN A 341 -29.04 -1.24 10.90
N ARG A 342 -28.45 -2.45 10.85
CA ARG A 342 -27.60 -2.97 11.93
C ARG A 342 -26.39 -2.08 12.20
N THR A 343 -25.72 -1.59 11.15
CA THR A 343 -24.57 -0.69 11.30
C THR A 343 -24.99 0.62 11.95
N LYS A 344 -26.11 1.23 11.52
CA LYS A 344 -26.66 2.46 12.12
C LYS A 344 -27.04 2.28 13.60
N TYR A 345 -27.61 1.14 13.97
CA TYR A 345 -27.91 0.84 15.37
C TYR A 345 -26.64 0.60 16.21
N ALA A 346 -25.61 -0.03 15.63
CA ALA A 346 -24.33 -0.26 16.30
C ALA A 346 -23.59 1.06 16.60
N SER A 347 -23.64 2.04 15.70
CA SER A 347 -23.04 3.36 15.94
C SER A 347 -23.80 4.16 17.00
N GLN A 348 -25.13 4.08 17.03
CA GLN A 348 -25.98 4.76 18.02
C GLN A 348 -25.90 4.17 19.43
N SER A 349 -25.72 2.85 19.55
CA SER A 349 -25.68 2.15 20.84
C SER A 349 -24.42 2.43 21.68
N GLY A 350 -23.49 3.25 21.18
CA GLY A 350 -22.29 3.67 21.92
C GLY A 350 -21.29 2.54 22.20
N ILE A 351 -21.53 1.34 21.65
CA ILE A 351 -20.64 0.17 21.81
C ILE A 351 -19.26 0.46 21.19
N ILE A 352 -19.20 1.28 20.14
CA ILE A 352 -17.95 1.72 19.51
C ILE A 352 -17.26 2.86 20.29
N ARG A 353 -18.00 3.69 21.04
CA ARG A 353 -17.41 4.80 21.82
C ARG A 353 -16.68 4.32 23.07
N LYS A 354 -17.15 3.25 23.72
CA LYS A 354 -16.57 2.76 24.98
C LYS A 354 -15.21 2.07 24.85
N THR A 355 -14.80 1.64 23.65
CA THR A 355 -13.46 1.04 23.43
C THR A 355 -12.35 2.07 23.30
N ALA A 356 -12.67 3.36 23.13
CA ALA A 356 -11.69 4.45 23.05
C ALA A 356 -11.42 5.13 24.42
N GLU A 357 -12.23 4.87 25.44
CA GLU A 357 -12.15 5.56 26.75
C GLU A 357 -11.44 4.77 27.86
N ASN A 358 -10.90 3.58 27.57
CA ASN A 358 -10.05 2.83 28.52
C ASN A 358 -8.60 2.77 27.99
N PRO A 359 -7.71 3.68 28.45
CA PRO A 359 -6.27 3.58 28.19
C PRO A 359 -5.61 2.39 28.90
#